data_AF-G0RGX8-F1
#
_entry.id   AF-G0RGX8-F1
#
_cell.length_a   1.000
_cell.length_b   1.000
_cell.length_c   1.000
_cell.angle_alpha   90.00
_cell.angle_beta   90.00
_cell.angle_gamma   90.00
#
_symmetry.space_group_name_H-M   'P 1'
#
loop_
_entity.id
_entity.type
_entity.pdbx_description
1 polymer ?
#
loop_
_entity_poly.entity_id
_entity_poly.type
_entity_poly.pdbx_seq_one_letter_code
_entity_poly.pdbx_strand_id
1 'polypeptide(L)'
;MSRCQAVARPLARQLRQQCSIRPFTSGAARAAEVQQQQTTTSSSSSSAPQQPSPLDLDPNSVLPEFEAPLIKAGKMPVGSRRRRVALRTTASIPFEQLPYQAFQEARAILAADRQEKVAKIREQLDKIAALEAKDAAQVKGGEKMKETKLASLRRSVEELKILADINDPLVKKRFEDGLGDMNKPIYRHYAERKWRSYDYRLIAQRIKQFSIVPDVLPKLDPLADVQLFFRQQKIAPGAVVNSLVSENPPRLRVQVFDAGSRLVSLVVLDADVPDAENDAFSKRCHFLAANIPLSPNDTSLPLSRIKADDQLAVPWLPPTSQKGAPYHRLGIFLLQQKPGVELDVAALKQLYAARDGFSLKSFRDKFQLTPVGFNMFRSVWDENTAAVMARHGIPGADVEFRPARVHSLKPPVKPKGWEAKRQGPAYRHLWKYTKRIKGLSNARGWTKRR
;
A
#
# COMPACT_ATOMS: atom_id res chain seq x y z
N MET A 1 4.37 -39.09 -27.16
CA MET A 1 5.67 -38.74 -27.79
C MET A 1 5.78 -37.22 -27.90
N SER A 2 6.91 -36.69 -27.46
CA SER A 2 7.38 -35.29 -27.54
C SER A 2 6.82 -34.26 -26.54
N ARG A 3 7.56 -34.10 -25.44
CA ARG A 3 7.54 -32.94 -24.55
C ARG A 3 8.54 -31.92 -25.10
N CYS A 4 8.11 -30.69 -25.40
CA CYS A 4 9.01 -29.61 -25.79
C CYS A 4 9.77 -29.08 -24.56
N GLN A 5 11.09 -29.27 -24.55
CA GLN A 5 12.01 -28.64 -23.60
C GLN A 5 12.19 -27.16 -23.97
N ALA A 6 11.92 -26.27 -23.01
CA ALA A 6 12.24 -24.86 -23.13
C ALA A 6 13.75 -24.65 -22.89
N VAL A 7 14.42 -24.10 -23.90
CA VAL A 7 15.83 -23.71 -23.86
C VAL A 7 15.97 -22.44 -23.01
N ALA A 8 16.50 -22.57 -21.80
CA ALA A 8 16.94 -21.43 -20.98
C ALA A 8 18.33 -20.96 -21.46
N ARG A 9 18.44 -19.67 -21.79
CA ARG A 9 19.69 -19.01 -22.21
C ARG A 9 20.67 -18.86 -21.03
N PRO A 10 22.00 -18.91 -21.26
CA PRO A 10 23.01 -18.80 -20.21
C PRO A 10 23.40 -17.32 -20.00
N LEU A 11 22.77 -16.65 -19.04
CA LEU A 11 23.22 -15.34 -18.53
C LEU A 11 23.49 -15.37 -17.01
N ALA A 12 23.66 -16.56 -16.43
CA ALA A 12 23.89 -16.77 -15.00
C ALA A 12 25.33 -17.19 -14.66
N ARG A 13 26.34 -16.74 -15.41
CA ARG A 13 27.75 -17.17 -15.19
C ARG A 13 28.79 -16.07 -14.99
N GLN A 14 28.42 -14.80 -14.83
CA GLN A 14 29.42 -13.72 -14.65
C GLN A 14 29.10 -12.70 -13.53
N LEU A 15 28.57 -13.15 -12.40
CA LEU A 15 28.48 -12.33 -11.18
C LEU A 15 29.01 -13.08 -9.94
N ARG A 16 30.26 -13.56 -10.02
CA ARG A 16 31.08 -13.80 -8.83
C ARG A 16 32.25 -12.84 -8.86
N GLN A 17 31.99 -11.57 -8.52
CA GLN A 17 33.05 -10.72 -8.01
C GLN A 17 33.39 -11.22 -6.61
N GLN A 18 34.61 -11.73 -6.45
CA GLN A 18 35.19 -12.00 -5.14
C GLN A 18 35.43 -10.65 -4.47
N CYS A 19 34.56 -10.25 -3.55
CA CYS A 19 34.87 -9.17 -2.63
C CYS A 19 36.01 -9.65 -1.73
N SER A 20 37.22 -9.15 -1.99
CA SER A 20 38.34 -9.24 -1.06
C SER A 20 38.04 -8.33 0.14
N ILE A 21 37.53 -8.94 1.20
CA ILE A 21 37.39 -8.28 2.51
C ILE A 21 38.81 -8.11 3.06
N ARG A 22 39.34 -6.88 3.01
CA ARG A 22 40.53 -6.51 3.78
C ARG A 22 40.18 -6.63 5.27
N PRO A 23 40.86 -7.46 6.07
CA PRO A 23 40.69 -7.41 7.52
C PRO A 23 41.33 -6.12 8.02
N PHE A 24 40.53 -5.27 8.67
CA PHE A 24 41.07 -4.21 9.51
C PHE A 24 41.85 -4.86 10.65
N THR A 25 43.04 -4.33 10.91
CA THR A 25 43.99 -4.77 11.93
C THR A 25 43.35 -4.63 13.31
N SER A 26 42.86 -5.73 13.88
CA SER A 26 42.60 -5.85 15.32
C SER A 26 43.86 -6.41 15.98
N GLY A 27 44.46 -5.63 16.87
CA GLY A 27 45.55 -6.09 17.74
C GLY A 27 45.17 -7.36 18.50
N ALA A 28 46.20 -8.15 18.84
CA ALA A 28 46.06 -9.45 19.48
C ALA A 28 45.18 -9.40 20.73
N ALA A 29 44.05 -10.12 20.71
CA ALA A 29 43.32 -10.44 21.92
C ALA A 29 44.19 -11.41 22.74
N ARG A 30 44.78 -10.91 23.83
CA ARG A 30 45.26 -11.78 24.90
C ARG A 30 44.06 -12.61 25.37
N ALA A 31 44.22 -13.93 25.33
CA ALA A 31 43.32 -14.84 26.02
C ALA A 31 43.34 -14.43 27.51
N ALA A 32 42.23 -13.86 27.98
CA ALA A 32 42.03 -13.69 29.40
C ALA A 32 41.84 -15.10 29.97
N GLU A 33 42.77 -15.51 30.82
CA GLU A 33 42.63 -16.69 31.67
C GLU A 33 41.26 -16.64 32.35
N VAL A 34 40.51 -17.72 32.18
CA VAL A 34 39.32 -18.01 32.98
C VAL A 34 39.82 -18.28 34.40
N GLN A 35 39.90 -17.23 35.22
CA GLN A 35 39.96 -17.40 36.67
C GLN A 35 38.63 -18.02 37.10
N GLN A 36 38.66 -19.32 37.37
CA GLN A 36 37.64 -20.02 38.12
C GLN A 36 37.51 -19.31 39.47
N GLN A 37 36.41 -18.58 39.67
CA GLN A 37 36.01 -18.14 41.00
C GLN A 37 35.74 -19.39 41.83
N GLN A 38 36.66 -19.68 42.74
CA GLN A 38 36.44 -20.58 43.87
C GLN A 38 35.27 -20.03 44.69
N THR A 39 34.10 -20.62 44.54
CA THR A 39 33.04 -20.53 45.54
C THR A 39 33.50 -21.27 46.78
N THR A 40 33.74 -20.50 47.84
CA THR A 40 33.90 -20.98 49.20
C THR A 40 32.70 -21.85 49.59
N THR A 41 32.98 -23.11 49.88
CA THR A 41 32.04 -24.07 50.46
C THR A 41 31.71 -23.68 51.88
N SER A 42 30.49 -23.18 52.11
CA SER A 42 29.80 -23.33 53.38
C SER A 42 28.52 -24.13 53.15
N SER A 43 28.53 -25.34 53.71
CA SER A 43 27.49 -26.36 53.82
C SER A 43 26.03 -25.87 53.84
N SER A 44 25.19 -26.39 52.94
CA SER A 44 24.04 -27.26 53.27
C SER A 44 23.07 -27.45 52.09
N SER A 45 22.60 -28.70 51.94
CA SER A 45 21.50 -29.21 51.09
C SER A 45 21.76 -29.35 49.58
N SER A 46 21.93 -30.62 49.19
CA SER A 46 21.86 -31.15 47.83
C SER A 46 20.44 -31.00 47.26
N SER A 47 20.29 -30.18 46.22
CA SER A 47 19.19 -30.29 45.27
C SER A 47 19.75 -30.20 43.85
N ALA A 48 19.27 -31.08 42.97
CA ALA A 48 19.62 -31.09 41.54
C ALA A 48 19.35 -29.71 40.92
N PRO A 49 20.06 -29.29 39.85
CA PRO A 49 19.80 -28.00 39.21
C PRO A 49 18.35 -27.94 38.73
N GLN A 50 17.51 -27.24 39.49
CA GLN A 50 16.12 -27.01 39.13
C GLN A 50 16.10 -26.23 37.83
N GLN A 51 15.45 -26.78 36.80
CA GLN A 51 15.18 -26.01 35.59
C GLN A 51 14.41 -24.75 36.01
N PRO A 52 14.81 -23.56 35.52
CA PRO A 52 14.17 -22.32 35.93
C PRO A 52 12.67 -22.42 35.64
N SER A 53 11.86 -22.09 36.66
CA SER A 53 10.42 -22.19 36.54
C SER A 53 9.96 -21.27 35.39
N PRO A 54 9.02 -21.69 34.52
CA PRO A 54 8.59 -20.90 33.37
C PRO A 54 8.05 -19.50 33.72
N LEU A 55 7.62 -19.29 34.98
CA LEU A 55 7.09 -18.03 35.48
C LEU A 55 8.20 -17.02 35.83
N ASP A 56 9.39 -17.49 36.20
CA ASP A 56 10.53 -16.65 36.65
C ASP A 56 11.40 -16.16 35.49
N LEU A 57 11.13 -16.61 34.26
CA LEU A 57 11.88 -16.22 33.07
C LEU A 57 11.59 -14.74 32.69
N ASP A 58 12.64 -13.91 32.65
CA ASP A 58 12.54 -12.51 32.21
C ASP A 58 12.44 -12.39 30.68
N PRO A 59 11.34 -11.85 30.13
CA PRO A 59 11.13 -11.75 28.68
C PRO A 59 12.19 -10.91 27.95
N ASN A 60 12.94 -10.06 28.64
CA ASN A 60 14.02 -9.26 28.04
C ASN A 60 15.36 -9.99 27.87
N SER A 61 15.56 -11.11 28.57
CA SER A 61 16.86 -11.82 28.61
C SER A 61 16.76 -13.33 28.35
N VAL A 62 15.55 -13.86 28.15
CA VAL A 62 15.30 -15.29 27.84
C VAL A 62 16.16 -15.82 26.69
N LEU A 63 16.80 -16.98 26.90
CA LEU A 63 17.53 -17.76 25.89
C LEU A 63 16.59 -18.50 24.93
N PRO A 64 17.05 -18.86 23.72
CA PRO A 64 16.24 -19.58 22.74
C PRO A 64 15.59 -20.87 23.25
N GLU A 65 16.28 -21.61 24.11
CA GLU A 65 15.82 -22.88 24.68
C GLU A 65 14.60 -22.70 25.61
N PHE A 66 14.49 -21.53 26.26
CA PHE A 66 13.42 -21.23 27.22
C PHE A 66 12.31 -20.33 26.63
N GLU A 67 12.30 -20.09 25.32
CA GLU A 67 11.26 -19.30 24.65
C GLU A 67 9.89 -19.99 24.68
N ALA A 68 9.83 -21.29 24.39
CA ALA A 68 8.57 -22.03 24.36
C ALA A 68 7.90 -22.12 25.76
N PRO A 69 8.63 -22.41 26.85
CA PRO A 69 8.10 -22.29 28.22
C PRO A 69 7.56 -20.89 28.55
N LEU A 70 8.29 -19.83 28.18
CA LEU A 70 7.88 -18.44 28.41
C LEU A 70 6.56 -18.10 27.69
N ILE A 71 6.45 -18.49 26.42
CA ILE A 71 5.23 -18.29 25.61
C ILE A 71 4.06 -19.08 26.21
N LYS A 72 4.31 -20.31 26.68
CA LYS A 72 3.30 -21.13 27.36
C LYS A 72 2.82 -20.48 28.68
N ALA A 73 3.70 -19.75 29.36
CA ALA A 73 3.36 -18.94 30.53
C ALA A 73 2.66 -17.61 30.18
N GLY A 74 2.39 -17.34 28.89
CA GLY A 74 1.68 -16.15 28.42
C GLY A 74 2.55 -14.90 28.27
N LYS A 75 3.87 -14.99 28.52
CA LYS A 75 4.83 -13.88 28.34
C LYS A 75 5.46 -14.01 26.95
N MET A 76 5.42 -12.94 26.13
CA MET A 76 6.13 -12.94 24.84
C MET A 76 7.57 -12.43 25.01
N PRO A 77 8.57 -13.06 24.37
CA PRO A 77 9.94 -12.57 24.42
C PRO A 77 10.06 -11.20 23.74
N VAL A 78 10.82 -10.28 24.35
CA VAL A 78 10.92 -8.89 23.89
C VAL A 78 12.08 -8.70 22.92
N GLY A 79 11.75 -8.37 21.68
CA GLY A 79 12.71 -8.06 20.62
C GLY A 79 13.42 -9.29 20.04
N SER A 80 14.48 -9.06 19.28
CA SER A 80 15.21 -10.14 18.60
C SER A 80 16.05 -10.98 19.55
N ARG A 81 16.36 -12.24 19.17
CA ARG A 81 17.29 -13.11 19.91
C ARG A 81 18.65 -12.43 20.15
N ARG A 82 19.17 -11.73 19.14
CA ARG A 82 20.42 -10.96 19.23
C ARG A 82 20.36 -9.90 20.32
N ARG A 83 19.25 -9.16 20.44
CA ARG A 83 19.07 -8.14 21.49
C ARG A 83 19.15 -8.78 22.88
N ARG A 84 18.45 -9.89 23.09
CA ARG A 84 18.39 -10.58 24.39
C ARG A 84 19.76 -11.12 24.81
N VAL A 85 20.48 -11.74 23.87
CA VAL A 85 21.86 -12.20 24.13
C VAL A 85 22.78 -11.02 24.46
N ALA A 86 22.73 -9.94 23.69
CA ALA A 86 23.54 -8.75 23.94
C ALA A 86 23.26 -8.16 25.34
N LEU A 87 21.98 -8.01 25.72
CA LEU A 87 21.60 -7.50 27.04
C LEU A 87 22.17 -8.33 28.21
N ARG A 88 22.40 -9.63 28.01
CA ARG A 88 23.01 -10.50 29.02
C ARG A 88 24.54 -10.42 29.02
N THR A 89 25.16 -10.28 27.86
CA THR A 89 26.62 -10.34 27.72
C THR A 89 27.31 -9.00 27.85
N THR A 90 26.61 -7.90 27.57
CA THR A 90 27.17 -6.54 27.56
C THR A 90 26.68 -5.73 28.74
N ALA A 91 27.48 -4.76 29.20
CA ALA A 91 27.08 -3.83 30.25
C ALA A 91 25.86 -2.98 29.84
N SER A 92 25.03 -2.60 30.81
CA SER A 92 23.80 -1.82 30.65
C SER A 92 24.05 -0.32 30.46
N ILE A 93 24.93 0.04 29.51
CA ILE A 93 25.25 1.44 29.19
C ILE A 93 24.21 1.99 28.19
N PRO A 94 23.62 3.18 28.43
CA PRO A 94 22.76 3.84 27.45
C PRO A 94 23.50 4.07 26.13
N PHE A 95 22.78 3.92 25.01
CA PHE A 95 23.36 4.07 23.67
C PHE A 95 24.10 5.41 23.45
N GLU A 96 23.60 6.49 24.04
CA GLU A 96 24.21 7.81 23.94
C GLU A 96 25.53 7.96 24.72
N GLN A 97 25.77 7.10 25.71
CA GLN A 97 26.91 7.15 26.62
C GLN A 97 28.01 6.15 26.25
N LEU A 98 27.92 5.54 25.05
CA LEU A 98 28.95 4.62 24.58
C LEU A 98 30.29 5.37 24.40
N PRO A 99 31.40 4.90 24.98
CA PRO A 99 32.67 5.62 25.05
C PRO A 99 33.48 5.51 23.75
N TYR A 100 32.86 5.80 22.60
CA TYR A 100 33.53 5.91 21.32
C TYR A 100 33.83 7.38 21.03
N GLN A 101 35.11 7.73 20.86
CA GLN A 101 35.56 9.12 20.68
C GLN A 101 34.80 9.84 19.56
N ALA A 102 34.89 9.32 18.33
CA ALA A 102 34.25 9.95 17.17
C ALA A 102 32.72 10.08 17.31
N PHE A 103 32.08 9.14 18.04
CA PHE A 103 30.65 9.20 18.31
C PHE A 103 30.30 10.32 19.29
N GLN A 104 31.08 10.49 20.35
CA GLN A 104 30.85 11.55 21.34
C GLN A 104 31.15 12.94 20.78
N GLU A 105 32.23 13.09 20.01
CA GLU A 105 32.56 14.35 19.31
C GLU A 105 31.45 14.73 18.32
N ALA A 106 30.99 13.79 17.49
CA ALA A 106 29.87 14.03 16.58
C ALA A 106 28.59 14.42 17.35
N ARG A 107 28.30 13.76 18.46
CA ARG A 107 27.13 14.09 19.29
C ARG A 107 27.23 15.48 19.91
N ALA A 108 28.42 15.92 20.31
CA ALA A 108 28.65 17.28 20.80
C ALA A 108 28.34 18.33 19.72
N ILE A 109 28.77 18.10 18.48
CA ILE A 109 28.45 18.97 17.33
C ILE A 109 26.93 19.04 17.10
N LEU A 110 26.26 17.88 17.10
CA LEU A 110 24.80 17.82 16.91
C LEU A 110 24.02 18.47 18.06
N ALA A 111 24.52 18.37 19.29
CA ALA A 111 23.93 19.02 20.45
C ALA A 111 24.01 20.55 20.35
N ALA A 112 25.16 21.08 19.91
CA ALA A 112 25.33 22.51 19.66
C ALA A 112 24.41 23.00 18.53
N ASP A 113 24.38 22.29 17.39
CA ASP A 113 23.49 22.62 16.26
C ASP A 113 22.01 22.64 16.69
N ARG A 114 21.58 21.68 17.50
CA ARG A 114 20.23 21.61 18.05
C ARG A 114 19.91 22.81 18.95
N GLN A 115 20.83 23.23 19.80
CA GLN A 115 20.65 24.42 20.65
C GLN A 115 20.44 25.68 19.81
N GLU A 116 21.19 25.84 18.72
CA GLU A 116 20.97 26.95 17.77
C GLU A 116 19.59 26.88 17.11
N LYS A 117 19.13 25.69 16.70
CA LYS A 117 17.79 25.55 16.11
C LYS A 117 16.70 25.87 17.13
N VAL A 118 16.86 25.44 18.38
CA VAL A 118 15.92 25.78 19.47
C VAL A 118 15.90 27.27 19.74
N ALA A 119 17.04 27.95 19.73
CA ALA A 119 17.11 29.42 19.86
C ALA A 119 16.35 30.10 18.71
N LYS A 120 16.58 29.68 17.46
CA LYS A 120 15.85 30.18 16.29
C LYS A 120 14.34 29.92 16.37
N ILE A 121 13.92 28.76 16.87
CA ILE A 121 12.49 28.47 17.08
C ILE A 121 11.87 29.49 18.03
N ARG A 122 12.54 29.79 19.15
CA ARG A 122 12.07 30.81 20.11
C ARG A 122 11.92 32.18 19.45
N GLU A 123 12.95 32.63 18.73
CA GLU A 123 12.88 33.90 17.99
C GLU A 123 11.72 33.96 16.99
N GLN A 124 11.45 32.86 16.27
CA GLN A 124 10.34 32.82 15.32
C GLN A 124 8.99 32.81 16.03
N LEU A 125 8.86 32.13 17.18
CA LEU A 125 7.66 32.16 18.00
C LEU A 125 7.41 33.56 18.58
N ASP A 126 8.45 34.25 19.03
CA ASP A 126 8.35 35.64 19.51
C ASP A 126 7.90 36.58 18.39
N LYS A 127 8.40 36.39 17.16
CA LYS A 127 7.95 37.12 15.96
C LYS A 127 6.49 36.81 15.62
N ILE A 128 6.04 35.58 15.77
CA ILE A 128 4.63 35.18 15.58
C ILE A 128 3.77 35.90 16.61
N ALA A 129 4.10 35.81 17.90
CA ALA A 129 3.36 36.46 18.98
C ALA A 129 3.28 37.99 18.78
N ALA A 130 4.40 38.62 18.42
CA ALA A 130 4.46 40.05 18.13
C ALA A 130 3.63 40.45 16.90
N LEU A 131 3.51 39.59 15.88
CA LEU A 131 2.66 39.86 14.72
C LEU A 131 1.19 39.57 14.98
N GLU A 132 0.86 38.57 15.79
CA GLU A 132 -0.52 38.27 16.18
C GLU A 132 -1.11 39.44 16.98
N ALA A 133 -0.33 40.02 17.91
CA ALA A 133 -0.71 41.18 18.73
C ALA A 133 -0.87 42.49 17.94
N LYS A 134 -0.22 42.65 16.78
CA LYS A 134 -0.36 43.86 15.95
C LYS A 134 -1.67 43.85 15.19
N ASP A 135 -2.37 44.99 15.16
CA ASP A 135 -3.59 45.10 14.39
C ASP A 135 -3.32 45.07 12.86
N ALA A 136 -4.26 44.51 12.10
CA ALA A 136 -4.14 44.32 10.65
C ALA A 136 -3.99 45.64 9.88
N ALA A 137 -4.57 46.73 10.39
CA ALA A 137 -4.47 48.06 9.80
C ALA A 137 -3.05 48.65 9.84
N GLN A 138 -2.24 48.25 10.82
CA GLN A 138 -0.85 48.71 10.96
C GLN A 138 0.13 47.94 10.07
N VAL A 139 -0.30 46.81 9.50
CA VAL A 139 0.52 45.99 8.60
C VAL A 139 0.37 46.50 7.18
N LYS A 140 1.48 46.88 6.54
CA LYS A 140 1.50 47.23 5.11
C LYS A 140 0.94 46.07 4.28
N GLY A 141 -0.18 46.30 3.59
CA GLY A 141 -0.90 45.30 2.81
C GLY A 141 -2.05 44.59 3.54
N GLY A 142 -2.42 45.07 4.72
CA GLY A 142 -3.62 44.67 5.45
C GLY A 142 -3.61 43.22 5.95
N GLU A 143 -4.81 42.67 6.12
CA GLU A 143 -5.05 41.35 6.73
C GLU A 143 -4.42 40.20 5.94
N LYS A 144 -4.57 40.19 4.61
CA LYS A 144 -4.01 39.14 3.74
C LYS A 144 -2.48 39.02 3.86
N MET A 145 -1.77 40.14 3.95
CA MET A 145 -0.32 40.13 4.14
C MET A 145 0.08 39.66 5.53
N LYS A 146 -0.69 40.04 6.57
CA LYS A 146 -0.51 39.54 7.93
C LYS A 146 -0.66 38.02 7.96
N GLU A 147 -1.75 37.47 7.41
CA GLU A 147 -2.00 36.02 7.34
C GLU A 147 -0.91 35.28 6.58
N THR A 148 -0.49 35.80 5.42
CA THR A 148 0.58 35.18 4.61
C THR A 148 1.90 35.12 5.38
N LYS A 149 2.24 36.20 6.10
CA LYS A 149 3.45 36.25 6.92
C LYS A 149 3.36 35.29 8.11
N LEU A 150 2.22 35.22 8.79
CA LEU A 150 1.99 34.25 9.87
C LEU A 150 2.10 32.81 9.35
N ALA A 151 1.51 32.51 8.20
CA ALA A 151 1.61 31.19 7.57
C ALA A 151 3.08 30.83 7.23
N SER A 152 3.86 31.77 6.71
CA SER A 152 5.28 31.57 6.42
C SER A 152 6.10 31.32 7.69
N LEU A 153 5.89 32.11 8.74
CA LEU A 153 6.59 31.92 10.02
C LEU A 153 6.23 30.58 10.67
N ARG A 154 4.94 30.20 10.65
CA ARG A 154 4.47 28.90 11.16
C ARG A 154 5.11 27.74 10.41
N ARG A 155 5.21 27.81 9.07
CA ARG A 155 5.93 26.80 8.26
C ARG A 155 7.41 26.73 8.64
N SER A 156 8.08 27.86 8.79
CA SER A 156 9.49 27.91 9.20
C SER A 156 9.71 27.29 10.59
N VAL A 157 8.80 27.54 11.54
CA VAL A 157 8.84 26.88 12.86
C VAL A 157 8.69 25.36 12.75
N GLU A 158 7.75 24.86 11.95
CA GLU A 158 7.60 23.41 11.74
C GLU A 158 8.83 22.78 11.08
N GLU A 159 9.45 23.44 10.11
CA GLU A 159 10.70 23.01 9.49
C GLU A 159 11.86 22.98 10.50
N LEU A 160 12.01 24.04 11.32
CA LEU A 160 13.04 24.09 12.35
C LEU A 160 12.86 23.02 13.42
N LYS A 161 11.62 22.69 13.81
CA LYS A 161 11.32 21.58 14.72
C LYS A 161 11.79 20.25 14.15
N ILE A 162 11.62 20.02 12.85
CA ILE A 162 12.12 18.81 12.18
C ILE A 162 13.65 18.83 12.18
N LEU A 163 14.28 19.92 11.75
CA LEU A 163 15.74 20.03 11.67
C LEU A 163 16.44 19.89 13.03
N ALA A 164 15.80 20.31 14.12
CA ALA A 164 16.36 20.17 15.46
C ALA A 164 16.53 18.70 15.90
N ASP A 165 15.65 17.80 15.46
CA ASP A 165 15.63 16.40 15.90
C ASP A 165 16.00 15.41 14.77
N ILE A 166 16.23 15.87 13.52
CA ILE A 166 16.51 15.01 12.36
C ILE A 166 17.83 14.25 12.44
N ASN A 167 18.78 14.76 13.21
CA ASN A 167 20.09 14.15 13.40
C ASN A 167 20.21 13.36 14.71
N ASP A 168 19.14 13.29 15.51
CA ASP A 168 19.15 12.52 16.75
C ASP A 168 19.11 11.00 16.44
N PRO A 169 20.14 10.23 16.84
CA PRO A 169 20.20 8.81 16.56
C PRO A 169 19.12 8.00 17.29
N LEU A 170 18.66 8.42 18.49
CA LEU A 170 17.58 7.75 19.19
C LEU A 170 16.23 7.96 18.50
N VAL A 171 16.00 9.15 17.95
CA VAL A 171 14.77 9.44 17.20
C VAL A 171 14.72 8.56 15.95
N LYS A 172 15.83 8.47 15.21
CA LYS A 172 15.93 7.56 14.06
C LYS A 172 15.69 6.10 14.46
N LYS A 173 16.33 5.63 15.55
CA LYS A 173 16.13 4.26 16.06
C LYS A 173 14.66 3.97 16.38
N ARG A 174 14.01 4.87 17.14
CA ARG A 174 12.57 4.75 17.50
C ARG A 174 11.67 4.69 16.28
N PHE A 175 11.98 5.47 15.24
CA PHE A 175 11.25 5.43 13.98
C PHE A 175 11.40 4.08 13.26
N GLU A 176 12.65 3.59 13.14
CA GLU A 176 12.94 2.31 12.48
C GLU A 176 12.35 1.11 13.23
N ASP A 177 12.31 1.18 14.57
CA ASP A 177 11.65 0.19 15.44
C ASP A 177 10.11 0.25 15.37
N GLY A 178 9.53 1.28 14.73
CA GLY A 178 8.07 1.47 14.64
C GLY A 178 7.41 1.99 15.91
N LEU A 179 8.18 2.52 16.86
CA LEU A 179 7.74 3.09 18.14
C LEU A 179 7.69 4.63 18.13
N GLY A 180 7.78 5.23 16.94
CA GLY A 180 7.68 6.68 16.77
C GLY A 180 6.27 7.20 17.01
N ASP A 181 6.16 8.31 17.73
CA ASP A 181 4.89 9.00 17.98
C ASP A 181 4.54 9.92 16.80
N MET A 182 3.51 9.58 16.01
CA MET A 182 3.14 10.35 14.83
C MET A 182 2.54 11.72 15.16
N ASN A 183 2.27 12.07 16.43
CA ASN A 183 1.95 13.45 16.78
C ASN A 183 3.14 14.39 16.55
N LYS A 184 4.37 13.91 16.76
CA LYS A 184 5.57 14.73 16.57
C LYS A 184 5.91 14.87 15.08
N PRO A 185 6.30 16.07 14.61
CA PRO A 185 6.52 16.34 13.19
C PRO A 185 7.67 15.51 12.61
N ILE A 186 8.70 15.20 13.40
CA ILE A 186 9.87 14.44 12.95
C ILE A 186 9.51 13.02 12.48
N TYR A 187 8.66 12.31 13.24
CA TYR A 187 8.25 10.94 12.88
C TYR A 187 7.36 10.93 11.63
N ARG A 188 6.47 11.92 11.50
CA ARG A 188 5.67 12.13 10.29
C ARG A 188 6.54 12.42 9.07
N HIS A 189 7.54 13.28 9.22
CA HIS A 189 8.49 13.59 8.16
C HIS A 189 9.27 12.36 7.69
N TYR A 190 9.77 11.53 8.62
CA TYR A 190 10.43 10.28 8.25
C TYR A 190 9.47 9.26 7.60
N ALA A 191 8.23 9.17 8.09
CA ALA A 191 7.21 8.31 7.50
C ALA A 191 6.89 8.74 6.06
N GLU A 192 6.71 10.05 5.82
CA GLU A 192 6.46 10.60 4.50
C GLU A 192 7.65 10.35 3.57
N ARG A 193 8.88 10.62 4.04
CA ARG A 193 10.11 10.39 3.26
C ARG A 193 10.26 8.92 2.87
N LYS A 194 10.00 8.00 3.80
CA LYS A 194 10.01 6.55 3.55
C LYS A 194 8.95 6.16 2.52
N TRP A 195 7.73 6.66 2.66
CA TRP A 195 6.64 6.40 1.73
C TRP A 195 6.91 6.95 0.32
N ARG A 196 7.39 8.20 0.21
CA ARG A 196 7.78 8.83 -1.05
C ARG A 196 8.90 8.09 -1.78
N SER A 197 9.77 7.41 -1.05
CA SER A 197 10.90 6.67 -1.63
C SER A 197 10.47 5.50 -2.53
N TYR A 198 9.36 4.81 -2.19
CA TYR A 198 8.94 3.59 -2.89
C TYR A 198 7.42 3.50 -3.08
N ASP A 199 6.65 3.40 -1.99
CA ASP A 199 5.20 3.11 -2.04
C ASP A 199 4.41 4.17 -2.83
N TYR A 200 4.72 5.45 -2.65
CA TYR A 200 4.14 6.53 -3.43
C TYR A 200 4.42 6.36 -4.94
N ARG A 201 5.66 6.01 -5.32
CA ARG A 201 6.05 5.83 -6.73
C ARG A 201 5.31 4.63 -7.35
N LEU A 202 5.12 3.57 -6.56
CA LEU A 202 4.33 2.41 -6.97
C LEU A 202 2.88 2.82 -7.19
N ILE A 203 2.25 3.53 -6.26
CA ILE A 203 0.87 4.00 -6.42
C ILE A 203 0.72 4.95 -7.61
N ALA A 204 1.61 5.93 -7.78
CA ALA A 204 1.61 6.84 -8.91
C ALA A 204 1.74 6.09 -10.25
N GLN A 205 2.60 5.07 -10.31
CA GLN A 205 2.68 4.18 -11.48
C GLN A 205 1.35 3.46 -11.73
N ARG A 206 0.69 2.94 -10.70
CA ARG A 206 -0.57 2.20 -10.83
C ARG A 206 -1.72 3.10 -11.27
N ILE A 207 -1.82 4.32 -10.75
CA ILE A 207 -2.80 5.33 -11.18
C ILE A 207 -2.69 5.57 -12.69
N LYS A 208 -1.45 5.75 -13.20
CA LYS A 208 -1.19 5.98 -14.62
C LYS A 208 -1.39 4.72 -15.48
N GLN A 209 -0.87 3.57 -15.03
CA GLN A 209 -0.91 2.31 -15.76
C GLN A 209 -2.34 1.79 -15.93
N PHE A 210 -3.17 1.95 -14.90
CA PHE A 210 -4.56 1.52 -14.91
C PHE A 210 -5.51 2.66 -15.28
N SER A 211 -5.04 3.73 -15.92
CA SER A 211 -5.87 4.86 -16.41
C SER A 211 -6.88 5.42 -15.41
N ILE A 212 -6.59 5.33 -14.10
CA ILE A 212 -7.47 5.88 -13.06
C ILE A 212 -7.61 7.39 -13.26
N VAL A 213 -6.50 8.00 -13.66
CA VAL A 213 -6.47 9.29 -14.37
C VAL A 213 -6.25 8.96 -15.86
N PRO A 214 -7.15 9.34 -16.77
CA PRO A 214 -8.25 10.30 -16.61
C PRO A 214 -9.64 9.69 -16.30
N ASP A 215 -9.83 8.36 -16.32
CA ASP A 215 -11.16 7.73 -16.39
C ASP A 215 -12.07 8.07 -15.20
N VAL A 216 -11.52 8.11 -13.99
CA VAL A 216 -12.27 8.35 -12.75
C VAL A 216 -12.14 9.80 -12.30
N LEU A 217 -10.91 10.32 -12.25
CA LEU A 217 -10.60 11.68 -11.85
C LEU A 217 -9.63 12.33 -12.84
N PRO A 218 -9.75 13.65 -13.09
CA PRO A 218 -8.85 14.36 -14.01
C PRO A 218 -7.43 14.52 -13.43
N LYS A 219 -7.30 14.62 -12.11
CA LYS A 219 -6.03 14.70 -11.39
C LYS A 219 -6.18 13.98 -10.06
N LEU A 220 -5.19 13.17 -9.72
CA LEU A 220 -5.10 12.46 -8.45
C LEU A 220 -3.62 12.42 -8.04
N ASP A 221 -3.31 13.11 -6.94
CA ASP A 221 -1.98 13.11 -6.34
C ASP A 221 -2.13 12.67 -4.88
N PRO A 222 -1.78 11.42 -4.54
CA PRO A 222 -1.91 10.91 -3.18
C PRO A 222 -1.04 11.72 -2.21
N LEU A 223 -1.63 12.11 -1.08
CA LEU A 223 -0.97 12.77 0.06
C LEU A 223 -0.93 11.88 1.31
N ALA A 224 -1.71 10.81 1.35
CA ALA A 224 -1.72 9.83 2.43
C ALA A 224 -1.40 8.43 1.89
N ASP A 225 -0.69 7.62 2.68
CA ASP A 225 -0.47 6.21 2.36
C ASP A 225 -1.74 5.42 2.69
N VAL A 226 -2.17 4.58 1.75
CA VAL A 226 -3.35 3.73 1.90
C VAL A 226 -2.92 2.31 1.58
N GLN A 227 -2.90 1.44 2.59
CA GLN A 227 -2.55 0.03 2.43
C GLN A 227 -3.79 -0.84 2.61
N LEU A 228 -4.01 -1.74 1.66
CA LEU A 228 -5.16 -2.62 1.61
C LEU A 228 -4.83 -3.99 2.22
N PHE A 229 -5.71 -4.47 3.10
CA PHE A 229 -5.64 -5.81 3.67
C PHE A 229 -6.99 -6.51 3.53
N PHE A 230 -7.00 -7.72 2.99
CA PHE A 230 -8.12 -8.64 3.16
C PHE A 230 -7.72 -9.67 4.22
N ARG A 231 -8.57 -9.84 5.24
CA ARG A 231 -8.26 -10.66 6.41
C ARG A 231 -6.92 -10.20 7.05
N GLN A 232 -5.89 -11.03 7.02
CA GLN A 232 -4.55 -10.71 7.53
C GLN A 232 -3.53 -10.42 6.42
N GLN A 233 -3.89 -10.60 5.15
CA GLN A 233 -2.96 -10.50 4.03
C GLN A 233 -2.94 -9.09 3.44
N LYS A 234 -1.74 -8.51 3.32
CA LYS A 234 -1.51 -7.26 2.58
C LYS A 234 -1.67 -7.53 1.08
N ILE A 235 -2.49 -6.74 0.42
CA ILE A 235 -2.70 -6.81 -1.02
C ILE A 235 -1.82 -5.78 -1.70
N ALA A 236 -1.09 -6.22 -2.73
CA ALA A 236 -0.32 -5.31 -3.56
C ALA A 236 -1.25 -4.42 -4.40
N PRO A 237 -0.95 -3.12 -4.57
CA PRO A 237 -1.79 -2.23 -5.36
C PRO A 237 -1.92 -2.71 -6.81
N GLY A 238 -3.15 -2.93 -7.24
CA GLY A 238 -3.47 -3.54 -8.51
C GLY A 238 -3.09 -5.02 -8.57
N ALA A 239 -3.29 -5.79 -7.50
CA ALA A 239 -3.34 -7.25 -7.59
C ALA A 239 -4.75 -7.71 -7.98
N VAL A 240 -4.86 -8.88 -8.61
CA VAL A 240 -6.15 -9.55 -8.81
C VAL A 240 -6.49 -10.31 -7.53
N VAL A 241 -7.69 -10.12 -7.01
CA VAL A 241 -8.16 -10.72 -5.76
C VAL A 241 -9.32 -11.67 -6.07
N ASN A 242 -9.30 -12.85 -5.44
CA ASN A 242 -10.36 -13.85 -5.56
C ASN A 242 -11.68 -13.33 -4.96
N SER A 243 -12.80 -13.71 -5.56
CA SER A 243 -14.15 -13.30 -5.14
C SER A 243 -14.44 -13.70 -3.68
N LEU A 244 -14.01 -14.89 -3.21
CA LEU A 244 -14.17 -15.32 -1.81
C LEU A 244 -13.36 -14.47 -0.81
N VAL A 245 -12.23 -13.94 -1.25
CA VAL A 245 -11.38 -13.10 -0.39
C VAL A 245 -11.97 -11.70 -0.27
N SER A 246 -12.51 -11.18 -1.38
CA SER A 246 -13.13 -9.86 -1.47
C SER A 246 -14.62 -9.82 -1.15
N GLU A 247 -15.24 -10.97 -0.84
CA GLU A 247 -16.61 -11.06 -0.34
C GLU A 247 -16.82 -10.22 0.92
N ASN A 248 -15.87 -10.27 1.85
CA ASN A 248 -15.91 -9.48 3.07
C ASN A 248 -15.19 -8.13 2.90
N PRO A 249 -15.67 -7.07 3.58
CA PRO A 249 -15.06 -5.75 3.51
C PRO A 249 -13.59 -5.76 3.99
N PRO A 250 -12.70 -5.04 3.30
CA PRO A 250 -11.28 -5.00 3.66
C PRO A 250 -11.01 -4.20 4.93
N ARG A 251 -9.78 -4.33 5.44
CA ARG A 251 -9.17 -3.40 6.38
C ARG A 251 -8.19 -2.52 5.64
N LEU A 252 -8.32 -1.21 5.80
CA LEU A 252 -7.34 -0.25 5.33
C LEU A 252 -6.41 0.13 6.48
N ARG A 253 -5.13 0.33 6.15
CA ARG A 253 -4.21 1.06 7.01
C ARG A 253 -3.87 2.36 6.32
N VAL A 254 -4.28 3.47 6.94
CA VAL A 254 -4.13 4.81 6.38
C VAL A 254 -3.13 5.57 7.24
N GLN A 255 -2.03 6.02 6.63
CA GLN A 255 -1.07 6.90 7.31
C GLN A 255 -1.15 8.28 6.70
N VAL A 256 -1.41 9.27 7.53
CA VAL A 256 -1.36 10.69 7.15
C VAL A 256 -0.11 11.35 7.72
N PHE A 257 0.43 12.32 6.98
CA PHE A 257 1.69 12.98 7.31
C PHE A 257 1.53 14.41 7.85
N ASP A 258 0.36 15.04 7.71
CA ASP A 258 0.08 16.34 8.34
C ASP A 258 -0.48 16.19 9.75
N ALA A 259 -0.41 17.27 10.53
CA ALA A 259 -0.90 17.30 11.91
C ALA A 259 -2.44 17.39 11.96
N GLY A 260 -3.00 17.03 13.12
CA GLY A 260 -4.41 17.25 13.44
C GLY A 260 -5.33 16.09 13.06
N SER A 261 -6.51 16.08 13.68
CA SER A 261 -7.62 15.21 13.29
C SER A 261 -8.37 15.83 12.11
N ARG A 262 -8.87 14.97 11.22
CA ARG A 262 -9.68 15.39 10.08
C ARG A 262 -10.78 14.37 9.82
N LEU A 263 -11.85 14.82 9.17
CA LEU A 263 -12.89 13.93 8.68
C LEU A 263 -12.58 13.55 7.23
N VAL A 264 -12.74 12.27 6.93
CA VAL A 264 -12.56 11.73 5.58
C VAL A 264 -13.81 10.97 5.13
N SER A 265 -14.05 11.02 3.83
CA SER A 265 -15.02 10.18 3.13
C SER A 265 -14.28 9.12 2.34
N LEU A 266 -14.77 7.89 2.39
CA LEU A 266 -14.19 6.74 1.71
C LEU A 266 -15.16 6.24 0.65
N VAL A 267 -14.64 6.08 -0.57
CA VAL A 267 -15.40 5.55 -1.71
C VAL A 267 -14.67 4.36 -2.31
N VAL A 268 -15.39 3.24 -2.51
CA VAL A 268 -14.92 2.12 -3.32
C VAL A 268 -15.75 2.09 -4.60
N LEU A 269 -15.08 2.22 -5.73
CA LEU A 269 -15.68 2.36 -7.04
C LEU A 269 -15.17 1.27 -7.98
N ASP A 270 -16.09 0.58 -8.64
CA ASP A 270 -15.80 -0.21 -9.83
C ASP A 270 -15.97 0.67 -11.06
N ALA A 271 -14.94 0.78 -11.89
CA ALA A 271 -14.92 1.63 -13.07
C ALA A 271 -15.26 0.89 -14.38
N ASP A 272 -15.38 -0.43 -14.35
CA ASP A 272 -15.42 -1.27 -15.55
C ASP A 272 -16.63 -2.21 -15.56
N VAL A 273 -17.79 -1.74 -15.06
CA VAL A 273 -19.03 -2.54 -15.11
C VAL A 273 -19.55 -2.55 -16.54
N PRO A 274 -19.65 -3.71 -17.21
CA PRO A 274 -20.05 -3.77 -18.61
C PRO A 274 -21.51 -3.35 -18.77
N ASP A 275 -21.76 -2.44 -19.71
CA ASP A 275 -23.07 -2.02 -20.17
C ASP A 275 -23.25 -2.48 -21.63
N ALA A 276 -23.94 -3.60 -21.79
CA ALA A 276 -24.12 -4.25 -23.08
C ALA A 276 -25.07 -3.47 -24.01
N GLU A 277 -25.97 -2.66 -23.46
CA GLU A 277 -26.95 -1.90 -24.24
C GLU A 277 -26.30 -0.72 -24.95
N ASN A 278 -25.37 -0.04 -24.26
CA ASN A 278 -24.67 1.13 -24.77
C ASN A 278 -23.29 0.82 -25.37
N ASP A 279 -22.89 -0.45 -25.45
CA ASP A 279 -21.54 -0.90 -25.84
C ASP A 279 -20.43 -0.12 -25.11
N ALA A 280 -20.60 0.04 -23.80
CA ALA A 280 -19.78 0.90 -22.97
C ALA A 280 -19.51 0.29 -21.58
N PHE A 281 -18.73 1.01 -20.77
CA PHE A 281 -18.54 0.68 -19.36
C PHE A 281 -19.23 1.74 -18.49
N SER A 282 -19.94 1.26 -17.48
CA SER A 282 -20.54 2.07 -16.43
C SER A 282 -19.72 1.96 -15.12
N LYS A 283 -20.06 2.81 -14.17
CA LYS A 283 -19.38 2.91 -12.87
C LYS A 283 -20.34 2.51 -11.77
N ARG A 284 -19.87 1.72 -10.80
CA ARG A 284 -20.70 1.26 -9.67
C ARG A 284 -20.03 1.50 -8.34
N CYS A 285 -20.78 2.09 -7.40
CA CYS A 285 -20.31 2.28 -6.04
C CYS A 285 -20.47 0.99 -5.20
N HIS A 286 -19.34 0.44 -4.78
CA HIS A 286 -19.31 -0.74 -3.92
C HIS A 286 -19.42 -0.40 -2.44
N PHE A 287 -18.92 0.77 -2.03
CA PHE A 287 -18.96 1.23 -0.65
C PHE A 287 -18.81 2.75 -0.58
N LEU A 288 -19.58 3.39 0.29
CA LEU A 288 -19.51 4.82 0.58
C LEU A 288 -19.69 5.03 2.07
N ALA A 289 -18.70 5.66 2.69
CA ALA A 289 -18.79 6.14 4.06
C ALA A 289 -18.25 7.57 4.16
N ALA A 290 -18.80 8.35 5.08
CA ALA A 290 -18.44 9.73 5.35
C ALA A 290 -18.16 9.92 6.85
N ASN A 291 -17.62 11.10 7.20
CA ASN A 291 -17.43 11.55 8.58
C ASN A 291 -16.55 10.60 9.40
N ILE A 292 -15.58 9.97 8.74
CA ILE A 292 -14.64 9.08 9.40
C ILE A 292 -13.53 9.93 10.03
N PRO A 293 -13.38 9.93 11.36
CA PRO A 293 -12.27 10.62 12.00
C PRO A 293 -10.96 9.90 11.70
N LEU A 294 -9.97 10.65 11.24
CA LEU A 294 -8.64 10.15 10.96
C LEU A 294 -7.61 11.03 11.66
N SER A 295 -6.63 10.38 12.31
CA SER A 295 -5.51 11.05 12.96
C SER A 295 -4.19 10.39 12.55
N PRO A 296 -3.04 11.07 12.68
CA PRO A 296 -1.75 10.47 12.34
C PRO A 296 -1.38 9.25 13.20
N ASN A 297 -1.90 9.17 14.42
CA ASN A 297 -1.64 8.07 15.36
C ASN A 297 -2.60 6.89 15.15
N ASP A 298 -3.86 7.15 14.80
CA ASP A 298 -4.82 6.09 14.48
C ASP A 298 -4.84 5.79 12.99
N THR A 299 -4.14 4.72 12.63
CA THR A 299 -3.94 4.34 11.23
C THR A 299 -4.85 3.20 10.79
N SER A 300 -5.59 2.55 11.70
CA SER A 300 -6.31 1.32 11.38
C SER A 300 -7.78 1.60 11.07
N LEU A 301 -8.16 1.43 9.80
CA LEU A 301 -9.53 1.64 9.34
C LEU A 301 -10.17 0.35 8.77
N PRO A 302 -10.71 -0.53 9.63
CA PRO A 302 -11.48 -1.69 9.19
C PRO A 302 -12.88 -1.28 8.71
N LEU A 303 -13.19 -1.49 7.43
CA LEU A 303 -14.48 -1.10 6.86
C LEU A 303 -15.65 -1.88 7.46
N SER A 304 -15.40 -3.09 7.98
CA SER A 304 -16.38 -3.90 8.71
C SER A 304 -16.89 -3.28 10.01
N ARG A 305 -16.14 -2.33 10.60
CA ARG A 305 -16.54 -1.65 11.84
C ARG A 305 -17.35 -0.37 11.59
N ILE A 306 -17.35 0.14 10.36
CA ILE A 306 -18.12 1.32 9.98
C ILE A 306 -19.57 0.88 9.77
N LYS A 307 -20.35 0.90 10.86
CA LYS A 307 -21.76 0.50 10.87
C LYS A 307 -22.70 1.61 11.31
N ALA A 308 -22.15 2.72 11.80
CA ALA A 308 -22.93 3.81 12.36
C ALA A 308 -23.69 4.53 11.24
N ASP A 309 -24.96 4.87 11.50
CA ASP A 309 -25.88 5.41 10.49
C ASP A 309 -25.53 6.82 10.03
N ASP A 310 -24.76 7.54 10.84
CA ASP A 310 -24.14 8.85 10.63
C ASP A 310 -22.82 8.79 9.85
N GLN A 311 -22.35 7.59 9.51
CA GLN A 311 -21.11 7.37 8.76
C GLN A 311 -21.32 6.55 7.48
N LEU A 312 -22.09 5.45 7.56
CA LEU A 312 -22.26 4.51 6.45
C LEU A 312 -23.39 4.93 5.51
N ALA A 313 -23.06 5.33 4.28
CA ALA A 313 -24.07 5.66 3.28
C ALA A 313 -24.42 4.47 2.36
N VAL A 314 -23.40 3.79 1.83
CA VAL A 314 -23.58 2.64 0.95
C VAL A 314 -22.80 1.45 1.53
N PRO A 315 -23.48 0.37 1.96
CA PRO A 315 -22.80 -0.79 2.56
C PRO A 315 -21.97 -1.56 1.53
N TRP A 316 -21.02 -2.34 2.03
CA TRP A 316 -20.10 -3.11 1.20
C TRP A 316 -20.87 -4.07 0.29
N LEU A 317 -20.68 -3.92 -1.02
CA LEU A 317 -21.09 -4.88 -2.03
C LEU A 317 -19.85 -5.66 -2.47
N PRO A 318 -19.87 -7.01 -2.39
CA PRO A 318 -18.79 -7.82 -2.93
C PRO A 318 -18.47 -7.47 -4.39
N PRO A 319 -17.20 -7.27 -4.75
CA PRO A 319 -16.79 -7.12 -6.14
C PRO A 319 -17.11 -8.39 -6.93
N THR A 320 -17.84 -8.23 -8.02
CA THR A 320 -18.21 -9.34 -8.92
C THR A 320 -18.02 -8.90 -10.36
N SER A 321 -17.37 -9.74 -11.15
CA SER A 321 -17.15 -9.52 -12.59
C SER A 321 -17.84 -10.64 -13.34
N GLN A 322 -18.52 -10.35 -14.45
CA GLN A 322 -19.23 -11.35 -15.24
C GLN A 322 -18.26 -12.22 -16.07
N LYS A 323 -18.69 -13.42 -16.45
CA LYS A 323 -17.82 -14.34 -17.19
C LYS A 323 -17.49 -13.77 -18.58
N GLY A 324 -16.22 -13.79 -18.96
CA GLY A 324 -15.76 -13.28 -20.25
C GLY A 324 -15.61 -11.76 -20.34
N ALA A 325 -16.06 -11.01 -19.34
CA ALA A 325 -15.70 -9.61 -19.18
C ALA A 325 -14.18 -9.48 -18.87
N PRO A 326 -13.55 -8.33 -19.20
CA PRO A 326 -12.19 -8.06 -18.73
C PRO A 326 -12.13 -7.96 -17.20
N TYR A 327 -10.94 -7.76 -16.65
CA TYR A 327 -10.82 -7.47 -15.22
C TYR A 327 -11.51 -6.15 -14.88
N HIS A 328 -12.10 -6.08 -13.69
CA HIS A 328 -12.69 -4.85 -13.17
C HIS A 328 -11.70 -4.15 -12.23
N ARG A 329 -11.53 -2.84 -12.38
CA ARG A 329 -10.68 -2.00 -11.52
C ARG A 329 -11.50 -1.48 -10.34
N LEU A 330 -11.20 -1.99 -9.14
CA LEU A 330 -11.79 -1.53 -7.89
C LEU A 330 -10.87 -0.49 -7.26
N GLY A 331 -11.21 0.77 -7.47
CA GLY A 331 -10.50 1.91 -6.90
C GLY A 331 -11.03 2.27 -5.51
N ILE A 332 -10.13 2.43 -4.55
CA ILE A 332 -10.42 2.86 -3.18
C ILE A 332 -9.89 4.29 -3.05
N PHE A 333 -10.80 5.23 -2.87
CA PHE A 333 -10.52 6.65 -2.80
C PHE A 333 -10.79 7.17 -1.39
N LEU A 334 -9.80 7.84 -0.81
CA LEU A 334 -9.98 8.63 0.41
C LEU A 334 -10.06 10.09 0.03
N LEU A 335 -11.14 10.75 0.41
CA LEU A 335 -11.37 12.15 0.18
C LEU A 335 -11.46 12.88 1.52
N GLN A 336 -10.64 13.91 1.69
CA GLN A 336 -10.67 14.77 2.86
C GLN A 336 -11.83 15.76 2.76
N GLN A 337 -12.59 15.86 3.84
CA GLN A 337 -13.65 16.86 4.02
C GLN A 337 -13.05 18.19 4.49
N LYS A 338 -13.81 19.27 4.32
CA LYS A 338 -13.40 20.57 4.87
C LYS A 338 -13.41 20.52 6.42
N PRO A 339 -12.48 21.20 7.09
CA PRO A 339 -12.46 21.23 8.55
C PRO A 339 -13.79 21.72 9.13
N GLY A 340 -14.35 20.99 10.09
CA GLY A 340 -15.60 21.34 10.77
C GLY A 340 -16.88 21.17 9.93
N VAL A 341 -16.79 20.58 8.74
CA VAL A 341 -17.96 20.31 7.89
C VAL A 341 -18.22 18.82 7.87
N GLU A 342 -19.34 18.41 8.48
CA GLU A 342 -19.85 17.05 8.40
C GLU A 342 -20.81 16.91 7.22
N LEU A 343 -20.79 15.74 6.58
CA LEU A 343 -21.71 15.43 5.49
C LEU A 343 -22.99 14.80 6.06
N ASP A 344 -24.13 15.21 5.52
CA ASP A 344 -25.41 14.56 5.82
C ASP A 344 -25.47 13.18 5.15
N VAL A 345 -25.28 12.13 5.97
CA VAL A 345 -25.28 10.74 5.51
C VAL A 345 -26.66 10.27 5.10
N ALA A 346 -27.75 10.82 5.65
CA ALA A 346 -29.10 10.47 5.21
C ALA A 346 -29.35 10.94 3.77
N ALA A 347 -28.94 12.17 3.44
CA ALA A 347 -28.95 12.66 2.06
C ALA A 347 -28.04 11.81 1.15
N LEU A 348 -26.87 11.39 1.61
CA LEU A 348 -25.98 10.50 0.84
C LEU A 348 -26.62 9.13 0.55
N LYS A 349 -27.30 8.53 1.55
CA LYS A 349 -28.04 7.28 1.39
C LYS A 349 -29.08 7.41 0.28
N GLN A 350 -29.87 8.49 0.31
CA GLN A 350 -30.91 8.73 -0.70
C GLN A 350 -30.32 8.96 -2.09
N LEU A 351 -29.28 9.78 -2.21
CA LEU A 351 -28.67 10.13 -3.50
C LEU A 351 -27.95 8.96 -4.17
N TYR A 352 -27.37 8.04 -3.39
CA TYR A 352 -26.49 6.99 -3.90
C TYR A 352 -27.01 5.57 -3.63
N ALA A 353 -28.29 5.42 -3.27
CA ALA A 353 -28.93 4.12 -3.03
C ALA A 353 -28.82 3.17 -4.25
N ALA A 354 -28.94 3.70 -5.46
CA ALA A 354 -28.93 2.91 -6.70
C ALA A 354 -27.55 2.31 -7.02
N ARG A 355 -26.45 2.86 -6.48
CA ARG A 355 -25.04 2.46 -6.71
C ARG A 355 -24.51 2.60 -8.14
N ASP A 356 -25.32 2.28 -9.14
CA ASP A 356 -24.98 2.31 -10.57
C ASP A 356 -24.94 3.74 -11.12
N GLY A 357 -24.14 3.97 -12.15
CA GLY A 357 -23.91 5.31 -12.73
C GLY A 357 -23.14 6.27 -11.80
N PHE A 358 -22.49 5.78 -10.75
CA PHE A 358 -21.83 6.63 -9.76
C PHE A 358 -20.66 7.42 -10.36
N SER A 359 -20.69 8.75 -10.18
CA SER A 359 -19.65 9.66 -10.65
C SER A 359 -18.86 10.25 -9.48
N LEU A 360 -17.63 9.76 -9.27
CA LEU A 360 -16.73 10.28 -8.23
C LEU A 360 -16.40 11.76 -8.42
N LYS A 361 -16.29 12.22 -9.67
CA LYS A 361 -16.08 13.63 -10.01
C LYS A 361 -17.23 14.50 -9.49
N SER A 362 -18.48 14.09 -9.76
CA SER A 362 -19.67 14.82 -9.33
C SER A 362 -19.82 14.82 -7.81
N PHE A 363 -19.53 13.67 -7.16
CA PHE A 363 -19.51 13.57 -5.70
C PHE A 363 -18.48 14.52 -5.08
N ARG A 364 -17.26 14.52 -5.60
CA ARG A 364 -16.19 15.42 -5.16
C ARG A 364 -16.60 16.89 -5.28
N ASP A 365 -17.15 17.29 -6.43
CA ASP A 365 -17.46 18.69 -6.71
C ASP A 365 -18.68 19.16 -5.88
N LYS A 366 -19.72 18.31 -5.72
CA LYS A 366 -20.92 18.62 -4.92
C LYS A 366 -20.60 18.85 -3.44
N PHE A 367 -19.72 18.05 -2.87
CA PHE A 367 -19.35 18.11 -1.45
C PHE A 367 -18.01 18.80 -1.19
N GLN A 368 -17.40 19.40 -2.23
CA GLN A 368 -16.13 20.14 -2.17
C GLN A 368 -15.00 19.35 -1.50
N LEU A 369 -14.88 18.07 -1.86
CA LEU A 369 -13.94 17.13 -1.26
C LEU A 369 -12.58 17.16 -1.96
N THR A 370 -11.51 16.87 -1.22
CA THR A 370 -10.16 16.78 -1.80
C THR A 370 -9.69 15.32 -1.78
N PRO A 371 -9.38 14.68 -2.92
CA PRO A 371 -8.86 13.32 -2.91
C PRO A 371 -7.42 13.32 -2.35
N VAL A 372 -7.20 12.59 -1.26
CA VAL A 372 -5.93 12.56 -0.52
C VAL A 372 -5.27 11.18 -0.50
N GLY A 373 -6.03 10.10 -0.66
CA GLY A 373 -5.48 8.74 -0.61
C GLY A 373 -6.07 7.87 -1.70
N PHE A 374 -5.28 6.92 -2.17
CA PHE A 374 -5.69 5.98 -3.21
C PHE A 374 -5.03 4.62 -3.04
N ASN A 375 -5.81 3.56 -3.23
CA ASN A 375 -5.31 2.23 -3.51
C ASN A 375 -6.28 1.54 -4.47
N MET A 376 -5.90 0.40 -5.04
CA MET A 376 -6.78 -0.37 -5.89
C MET A 376 -6.46 -1.86 -5.84
N PHE A 377 -7.44 -2.66 -6.21
CA PHE A 377 -7.26 -4.05 -6.59
C PHE A 377 -8.14 -4.34 -7.81
N ARG A 378 -8.03 -5.54 -8.36
CA ARG A 378 -8.85 -5.97 -9.48
C ARG A 378 -9.63 -7.22 -9.13
N SER A 379 -10.82 -7.35 -9.70
CA SER A 379 -11.59 -8.60 -9.70
C SER A 379 -11.70 -9.15 -11.12
N VAL A 380 -11.82 -10.47 -11.22
CA VAL A 380 -12.09 -11.21 -12.44
C VAL A 380 -13.11 -12.29 -12.13
N TRP A 381 -13.79 -12.82 -13.14
CA TRP A 381 -14.58 -14.04 -12.96
C TRP A 381 -13.68 -15.20 -12.53
N ASP A 382 -14.03 -15.82 -11.40
CA ASP A 382 -13.40 -17.04 -10.88
C ASP A 382 -14.45 -18.12 -10.58
N GLU A 383 -14.00 -19.28 -10.11
CA GLU A 383 -14.86 -20.44 -9.82
C GLU A 383 -15.90 -20.16 -8.73
N ASN A 384 -15.64 -19.18 -7.85
CA ASN A 384 -16.48 -18.89 -6.70
C ASN A 384 -17.42 -17.70 -6.94
N THR A 385 -17.23 -16.95 -8.02
CA THR A 385 -17.96 -15.71 -8.29
C THR A 385 -19.47 -15.95 -8.34
N ALA A 386 -19.91 -17.04 -8.99
CA ALA A 386 -21.33 -17.41 -9.04
C ALA A 386 -21.92 -17.67 -7.65
N ALA A 387 -21.18 -18.34 -6.76
CA ALA A 387 -21.63 -18.61 -5.40
C ALA A 387 -21.71 -17.33 -4.55
N VAL A 388 -20.75 -16.42 -4.69
CA VAL A 388 -20.77 -15.11 -4.03
C VAL A 388 -21.96 -14.28 -4.53
N MET A 389 -22.20 -14.25 -5.84
CA MET A 389 -23.36 -13.56 -6.42
C MET A 389 -24.67 -14.11 -5.87
N ALA A 390 -24.82 -15.43 -5.78
CA ALA A 390 -26.02 -16.07 -5.24
C ALA A 390 -26.26 -15.72 -3.76
N ARG A 391 -25.22 -15.73 -2.91
CA ARG A 391 -25.34 -15.38 -1.47
C ARG A 391 -25.80 -13.94 -1.23
N HIS A 392 -25.41 -13.03 -2.11
CA HIS A 392 -25.68 -11.60 -1.99
C HIS A 392 -26.79 -11.11 -2.93
N GLY A 393 -27.49 -12.03 -3.62
CA GLY A 393 -28.59 -11.70 -4.53
C GLY A 393 -28.20 -10.85 -5.74
N ILE A 394 -26.95 -10.96 -6.21
CA ILE A 394 -26.42 -10.16 -7.32
C ILE A 394 -26.77 -10.87 -8.66
N PRO A 395 -27.49 -10.23 -9.59
CA PRO A 395 -27.86 -10.84 -10.87
C PRO A 395 -26.69 -10.90 -11.87
N GLY A 396 -26.81 -11.73 -12.91
CA GLY A 396 -25.86 -11.80 -14.03
C GLY A 396 -24.77 -12.87 -13.93
N ALA A 397 -24.92 -13.85 -13.02
CA ALA A 397 -24.00 -14.99 -12.92
C ALA A 397 -24.17 -15.99 -14.09
N ASP A 398 -25.33 -15.95 -14.73
CA ASP A 398 -25.75 -16.75 -15.88
C ASP A 398 -25.36 -16.12 -17.24
N VAL A 399 -24.78 -14.91 -17.23
CA VAL A 399 -24.38 -14.17 -18.43
C VAL A 399 -22.89 -14.39 -18.73
N GLU A 400 -22.58 -14.64 -20.00
CA GLU A 400 -21.21 -14.77 -20.52
C GLU A 400 -20.97 -13.80 -21.68
N PHE A 401 -20.01 -12.90 -21.53
CA PHE A 401 -19.53 -12.06 -22.61
C PHE A 401 -18.56 -12.82 -23.51
N ARG A 402 -18.70 -12.58 -24.82
CA ARG A 402 -17.77 -13.10 -25.83
C ARG A 402 -17.24 -11.97 -26.69
N PRO A 403 -15.99 -12.09 -27.19
CA PRO A 403 -15.45 -11.09 -28.09
C PRO A 403 -16.37 -10.89 -29.31
N ALA A 404 -16.69 -9.63 -29.62
CA ALA A 404 -17.44 -9.28 -30.80
C ALA A 404 -16.68 -9.73 -32.05
N ARG A 405 -17.33 -10.53 -32.90
CA ARG A 405 -16.73 -11.01 -34.14
C ARG A 405 -16.83 -9.94 -35.21
N VAL A 406 -15.70 -9.30 -35.52
CA VAL A 406 -15.61 -8.37 -36.66
C VAL A 406 -15.42 -9.18 -37.93
N HIS A 407 -16.46 -9.22 -38.77
CA HIS A 407 -16.40 -9.86 -40.07
C HIS A 407 -15.68 -8.97 -41.10
N SER A 408 -15.02 -9.60 -42.07
CA SER A 408 -14.39 -8.87 -43.17
C SER A 408 -15.43 -8.07 -43.95
N LEU A 409 -15.21 -6.76 -44.07
CA LEU A 409 -16.02 -5.85 -44.91
C LEU A 409 -15.78 -6.06 -46.41
N LYS A 410 -14.72 -6.81 -46.79
CA LYS A 410 -14.44 -7.10 -48.20
C LYS A 410 -15.55 -7.98 -48.77
N PRO A 411 -16.17 -7.59 -49.90
CA PRO A 411 -17.19 -8.42 -50.53
C PRO A 411 -16.58 -9.75 -50.99
N PRO A 412 -17.40 -10.81 -51.11
CA PRO A 412 -16.93 -12.08 -51.64
C PRO A 412 -16.49 -11.91 -53.10
N VAL A 413 -15.20 -12.06 -53.38
CA VAL A 413 -14.65 -12.02 -54.75
C VAL A 413 -14.51 -13.45 -55.28
N LYS A 414 -14.77 -13.63 -56.59
CA LYS A 414 -14.53 -14.91 -57.27
C LYS A 414 -13.05 -15.33 -57.08
N PRO A 415 -12.78 -16.60 -56.74
CA PRO A 415 -11.42 -17.04 -56.51
C PRO A 415 -10.63 -16.95 -57.83
N LYS A 416 -9.47 -16.28 -57.77
CA LYS A 416 -8.55 -16.12 -58.89
C LYS A 416 -7.50 -17.24 -58.86
N GLY A 417 -6.97 -17.61 -60.02
CA GLY A 417 -6.01 -18.72 -60.18
C GLY A 417 -6.48 -19.75 -61.19
N TRP A 418 -5.54 -20.46 -61.82
CA TRP A 418 -5.82 -21.44 -62.86
C TRP A 418 -6.63 -22.63 -62.32
N GLU A 419 -6.29 -23.06 -61.12
CA GLU A 419 -6.88 -24.17 -60.37
C GLU A 419 -8.25 -23.79 -59.80
N ALA A 420 -8.40 -22.54 -59.35
CA ALA A 420 -9.65 -22.01 -58.82
C ALA A 420 -10.74 -21.89 -59.90
N LYS A 421 -10.38 -21.47 -61.12
CA LYS A 421 -11.30 -21.34 -62.25
C LYS A 421 -11.80 -22.69 -62.78
N ARG A 422 -11.07 -23.78 -62.55
CA ARG A 422 -11.33 -25.12 -63.13
C ARG A 422 -11.89 -26.13 -62.12
N GLN A 423 -12.60 -25.65 -61.11
CA GLN A 423 -13.21 -26.48 -60.07
C GLN A 423 -14.53 -27.14 -60.48
N GLY A 424 -15.15 -26.67 -61.56
CA GLY A 424 -16.47 -27.12 -62.01
C GLY A 424 -16.45 -28.48 -62.73
N PRO A 425 -17.62 -29.11 -62.93
CA PRO A 425 -17.76 -30.39 -63.64
C PRO A 425 -17.24 -30.38 -65.07
N ALA A 426 -17.27 -29.24 -65.75
CA ALA A 426 -16.73 -29.08 -67.11
C ALA A 426 -15.24 -29.45 -67.23
N TYR A 427 -14.48 -29.37 -66.13
CA TYR A 427 -13.05 -29.67 -66.08
C TYR A 427 -12.73 -30.95 -65.30
N ARG A 428 -13.66 -31.92 -65.28
CA ARG A 428 -13.51 -33.16 -64.50
C ARG A 428 -12.22 -33.93 -64.83
N HIS A 429 -11.78 -33.91 -66.08
CA HIS A 429 -10.51 -34.51 -66.52
C HIS A 429 -9.26 -33.84 -65.90
N LEU A 430 -9.37 -32.59 -65.42
CA LEU A 430 -8.31 -31.83 -64.76
C LEU A 430 -8.42 -31.85 -63.22
N TRP A 431 -9.38 -32.58 -62.66
CA TRP A 431 -9.57 -32.62 -61.20
C TRP A 431 -8.39 -33.22 -60.43
N LYS A 432 -7.55 -34.02 -61.09
CA LYS A 432 -6.28 -34.50 -60.52
C LYS A 432 -5.31 -33.37 -60.15
N TYR A 433 -5.36 -32.23 -60.86
CA TYR A 433 -4.51 -31.06 -60.59
C TYR A 433 -5.22 -29.99 -59.78
N THR A 434 -6.55 -29.98 -59.76
CA THR A 434 -7.34 -28.87 -59.22
C THR A 434 -8.03 -29.20 -57.89
N LYS A 435 -8.36 -30.47 -57.60
CA LYS A 435 -9.00 -30.89 -56.34
C LYS A 435 -7.97 -31.42 -55.35
N ARG A 436 -8.31 -31.36 -54.05
CA ARG A 436 -7.48 -31.87 -52.95
C ARG A 436 -6.07 -31.26 -52.89
N ILE A 437 -5.92 -30.02 -53.36
CA ILE A 437 -4.66 -29.28 -53.23
C ILE A 437 -4.50 -28.86 -51.77
N LYS A 438 -3.40 -29.27 -51.14
CA LYS A 438 -3.11 -28.99 -49.74
C LYS A 438 -3.23 -27.49 -49.44
N GLY A 439 -4.20 -27.12 -48.60
CA GLY A 439 -4.44 -25.74 -48.18
C GLY A 439 -5.18 -24.83 -49.18
N LEU A 440 -5.56 -25.33 -50.37
CA LEU A 440 -6.21 -24.54 -51.43
C LEU A 440 -7.52 -25.13 -51.94
N SER A 441 -7.66 -26.47 -51.99
CA SER A 441 -8.90 -27.12 -52.39
C SER A 441 -9.10 -28.46 -51.67
N ASN A 442 -10.35 -28.86 -51.48
CA ASN A 442 -10.74 -30.17 -50.97
C ASN A 442 -11.49 -30.96 -52.06
N ALA A 443 -12.04 -32.14 -51.70
CA ALA A 443 -12.80 -32.95 -52.65
C ALA A 443 -14.07 -32.24 -53.17
N ARG A 444 -14.61 -31.28 -52.41
CA ARG A 444 -15.84 -30.53 -52.75
C ARG A 444 -15.55 -29.28 -53.57
N GLY A 445 -14.37 -28.68 -53.46
CA GLY A 445 -14.00 -27.49 -54.25
C GLY A 445 -12.88 -26.65 -53.66
N TRP A 446 -12.73 -25.44 -54.19
CA TRP A 446 -11.80 -24.44 -53.66
C TRP A 446 -12.15 -24.13 -52.20
N THR A 447 -11.18 -24.25 -51.29
CA THR A 447 -11.42 -23.90 -49.90
C THR A 447 -11.42 -22.38 -49.79
N LYS A 448 -12.51 -21.78 -49.28
CA LYS A 448 -12.46 -20.39 -48.83
C LYS A 448 -11.33 -20.32 -47.80
N ARG A 449 -10.27 -19.56 -48.08
CA ARG A 449 -9.30 -19.18 -47.04
C ARG A 449 -10.14 -18.49 -45.96
N ARG A 450 -10.24 -19.13 -44.79
CA ARG A 450 -10.90 -18.51 -43.64
C ARG A 450 -10.14 -17.27 -43.23
#